data_AF-A0A928M3L7-F1
#
_entry.id   AF-A0A928M3L7-F1
#
_cell.length_a   1.000
_cell.length_b   1.000
_cell.length_c   1.000
_cell.angle_alpha   90.00
_cell.angle_beta   90.00
_cell.angle_gamma   90.00
#
_symmetry.space_group_name_H-M   'P 1'
#
loop_
_entity.id
_entity.type
_entity.pdbx_description
1 polymer ?
#
loop_
_entity_poly.entity_id
_entity_poly.type
_entity_poly.pdbx_seq_one_letter_code
_entity_poly.pdbx_strand_id
1 'polypeptide(L)'
;MNNAFIQMSGVFAELELRIIRERVRSGMANAKAKGKKIGRPHATKDSIPAAFYRHYPAYQKGQLNLSELARVCNLSRTTVYKYLSLLEQ
;
A
#
# COMPACT_ATOMS: atom_id res chain seq x y z
N MET A 1 -27.36 36.01 -19.49
CA MET A 1 -26.04 35.70 -20.11
C MET A 1 -25.04 35.04 -19.16
N ASN A 2 -25.16 35.15 -17.82
CA ASN A 2 -24.15 34.62 -16.89
C ASN A 2 -24.21 33.08 -16.68
N ASN A 3 -25.41 32.48 -16.66
CA ASN A 3 -25.58 31.06 -16.32
C ASN A 3 -25.04 30.09 -17.39
N ALA A 4 -25.18 30.43 -18.68
CA ALA A 4 -24.68 29.60 -19.78
C ALA A 4 -23.14 29.53 -19.79
N PHE A 5 -22.47 30.64 -19.43
CA PHE A 5 -21.01 30.68 -19.37
C PHE A 5 -20.45 29.83 -18.22
N ILE A 6 -21.11 29.86 -17.05
CA ILE A 6 -20.76 29.01 -15.91
C ILE A 6 -20.95 27.54 -16.26
N GLN A 7 -22.06 27.18 -16.91
CA GLN A 7 -22.31 25.81 -17.36
C GLN A 7 -21.27 25.33 -18.37
N MET A 8 -20.95 26.16 -19.37
CA MET A 8 -19.93 25.84 -20.37
C MET A 8 -18.55 25.66 -19.73
N SER A 9 -18.19 26.51 -18.76
CA SER A 9 -16.94 26.38 -18.00
C SER A 9 -16.87 25.06 -17.22
N GLY A 10 -17.99 24.60 -16.66
CA GLY A 10 -18.10 23.29 -16.02
C GLY A 10 -17.85 22.14 -16.99
N VAL A 11 -18.43 22.20 -18.19
CA VAL A 11 -18.22 21.19 -19.25
C VAL A 11 -16.74 21.12 -19.67
N PHE A 12 -16.06 22.27 -19.81
CA PHE A 12 -14.64 22.29 -20.12
C PHE A 12 -13.78 21.69 -19.01
N ALA A 13 -14.06 22.03 -17.75
CA ALA A 13 -13.34 21.45 -16.61
C ALA A 13 -13.48 19.92 -16.55
N GLU A 14 -14.68 19.40 -16.85
CA GLU A 14 -14.91 17.95 -16.93
C GLU A 14 -14.16 17.29 -18.10
N LEU A 15 -14.13 17.94 -19.26
CA LEU A 15 -13.41 17.46 -20.43
C LEU A 15 -11.90 17.38 -20.17
N GLU A 16 -11.32 18.43 -19.60
CA GLU A 16 -9.89 18.46 -19.24
C GLU A 16 -9.54 17.36 -18.23
N LEU A 17 -10.38 17.19 -17.19
CA LEU A 17 -10.20 16.13 -16.20
C LEU A 17 -10.26 14.74 -16.85
N ARG A 18 -11.15 14.53 -17.82
CA ARG A 18 -11.26 13.26 -18.55
C ARG A 18 -9.98 12.98 -19.35
N ILE A 19 -9.47 13.97 -20.09
CA ILE A 19 -8.23 13.85 -20.87
C ILE A 19 -7.03 13.51 -19.97
N ILE A 20 -6.92 14.18 -18.82
CA ILE A 20 -5.85 13.90 -17.85
C ILE A 20 -5.95 12.47 -17.32
N ARG A 21 -7.15 12.01 -16.95
CA ARG A 21 -7.37 10.65 -16.44
C ARG A 21 -7.03 9.59 -17.50
N GLU A 22 -7.43 9.80 -18.75
CA GLU A 22 -7.10 8.90 -19.86
C GLU A 22 -5.59 8.81 -20.07
N ARG A 23 -4.89 9.95 -20.04
CA ARG A 23 -3.43 10.00 -20.13
C ARG A 23 -2.75 9.23 -19.00
N VAL A 24 -3.19 9.44 -17.76
CA VAL A 24 -2.64 8.72 -16.60
C VAL A 24 -2.88 7.22 -16.74
N ARG A 25 -4.09 6.80 -17.10
CA ARG A 25 -4.42 5.37 -17.31
C ARG A 25 -3.55 4.74 -18.40
N SER A 26 -3.37 5.43 -19.52
CA SER A 26 -2.48 4.99 -20.61
C SER A 26 -1.03 4.85 -20.14
N GLY A 27 -0.52 5.85 -19.41
CA GLY A 27 0.84 5.81 -18.84
C GLY A 27 1.03 4.65 -17.85
N MET A 28 0.04 4.41 -16.99
CA MET A 28 0.06 3.30 -16.02
C MET A 28 0.00 1.94 -16.73
N ALA A 29 -0.80 1.81 -17.79
CA ALA A 29 -0.86 0.60 -18.60
C ALA A 29 0.49 0.31 -19.28
N ASN A 30 1.15 1.34 -19.83
CA ASN A 30 2.49 1.22 -20.42
C ASN A 30 3.54 0.81 -19.36
N ALA A 31 3.52 1.43 -18.18
CA ALA A 31 4.40 1.06 -17.08
C ALA A 31 4.21 -0.41 -16.65
N LYS A 32 2.95 -0.88 -16.58
CA LYS A 32 2.61 -2.28 -16.31
C LYS A 32 3.11 -3.22 -17.41
N ALA A 33 2.94 -2.85 -18.69
CA ALA A 33 3.43 -3.64 -19.83
C ALA A 33 4.96 -3.77 -19.83
N LYS A 34 5.67 -2.73 -19.39
CA LYS A 34 7.13 -2.75 -19.17
C LYS A 34 7.56 -3.54 -17.93
N GLY A 35 6.63 -4.17 -17.20
CA GLY A 35 6.93 -4.97 -16.02
C GLY A 35 7.25 -4.18 -14.75
N LYS A 36 7.01 -2.86 -14.72
CA LYS A 36 7.19 -2.09 -13.47
C LYS A 36 6.14 -2.54 -12.45
N LYS A 37 6.59 -2.84 -11.22
CA LYS A 37 5.68 -3.08 -10.08
C LYS A 37 5.06 -1.77 -9.65
N ILE A 38 3.75 -1.66 -9.82
CA ILE A 38 2.95 -0.49 -9.47
C ILE A 38 2.29 -0.73 -8.10
N GLY A 39 2.27 0.30 -7.25
CA GLY A 39 1.67 0.25 -5.93
C GLY A 39 2.68 -0.02 -4.81
N ARG A 40 2.17 -0.30 -3.61
CA ARG A 40 3.02 -0.60 -2.45
C ARG A 40 3.76 -1.92 -2.68
N PRO A 41 5.08 -1.99 -2.47
CA PRO A 41 5.82 -3.24 -2.59
C PRO A 41 5.27 -4.30 -1.63
N HIS A 42 5.24 -5.55 -2.08
CA HIS A 42 4.88 -6.68 -1.22
C HIS A 42 5.87 -6.79 -0.07
N ALA A 43 5.36 -7.10 1.11
CA ALA A 43 6.22 -7.40 2.25
C ALA A 43 6.92 -8.74 1.97
N THR A 44 8.23 -8.72 1.88
CA THR A 44 9.12 -9.88 1.78
C THR A 44 9.86 -10.06 3.11
N LYS A 45 10.50 -11.22 3.34
CA LYS A 45 11.31 -11.49 4.55
C LYS A 45 12.29 -10.33 4.85
N ASP A 46 12.95 -9.79 3.83
CA ASP A 46 13.90 -8.67 3.98
C ASP A 46 13.25 -7.32 4.34
N SER A 47 11.94 -7.18 4.14
CA SER A 47 11.18 -5.97 4.50
C SER A 47 10.70 -5.96 5.96
N ILE A 48 10.89 -7.08 6.66
CA ILE A 48 10.50 -7.21 8.06
C ILE A 48 11.48 -6.37 8.90
N PRO A 49 10.98 -5.49 9.78
CA PRO A 49 11.85 -4.66 10.62
C PRO A 49 12.78 -5.50 11.51
N ALA A 50 14.03 -5.06 11.68
CA ALA A 50 14.99 -5.70 12.59
C ALA A 50 14.46 -5.83 14.03
N ALA A 51 13.62 -4.87 14.47
CA ALA A 51 12.95 -4.92 15.75
C ALA A 51 12.05 -6.16 15.91
N PHE A 52 11.40 -6.61 14.83
CA PHE A 52 10.58 -7.82 14.83
C PHE A 52 11.45 -9.07 15.00
N TYR A 53 12.56 -9.16 14.26
CA TYR A 53 13.50 -10.28 14.37
C TYR A 53 14.13 -10.42 15.76
N ARG A 54 14.35 -9.30 16.47
CA ARG A 54 14.89 -9.32 17.84
C ARG A 54 13.96 -10.02 18.82
N HIS A 55 12.65 -9.85 18.67
CA HIS A 55 11.63 -10.35 19.60
C HIS A 55 10.97 -11.65 19.14
N TYR A 56 11.16 -12.04 17.87
CA TYR A 56 10.63 -13.27 17.29
C TYR A 56 11.09 -14.55 18.03
N PRO A 57 12.36 -14.72 18.45
CA PRO A 57 12.77 -15.89 19.23
C PRO A 57 12.08 -16.02 20.59
N ALA A 58 11.75 -14.90 21.24
CA ALA A 58 11.02 -14.90 22.51
C ALA A 58 9.55 -15.31 22.32
N TYR A 59 8.95 -14.94 21.18
CA TYR A 59 7.65 -15.46 20.76
C TYR A 59 7.70 -16.98 20.47
N GLN A 60 8.71 -17.47 19.74
CA GLN A 60 8.87 -18.91 19.47
C GLN A 60 9.05 -19.75 20.75
N LYS A 61 9.72 -19.19 21.77
CA LYS A 61 9.89 -19.83 23.07
C LYS A 61 8.64 -19.77 23.96
N GLY A 62 7.54 -19.19 23.47
CA GLY A 62 6.28 -19.04 24.21
C GLY A 62 6.34 -18.01 25.34
N GLN A 63 7.38 -17.17 25.40
CA GLN A 63 7.57 -16.17 26.46
C GLN A 63 6.77 -14.88 26.21
N LEU A 64 6.34 -14.64 24.96
CA LEU A 64 5.55 -13.48 24.56
C LEU A 64 4.26 -13.92 23.89
N ASN A 65 3.15 -13.30 24.28
CA ASN A 65 1.91 -13.45 23.55
C ASN A 65 1.94 -12.59 22.27
N LEU A 66 1.14 -12.93 21.26
CA LEU A 66 1.06 -12.21 19.99
C LEU A 66 0.72 -10.72 20.17
N SER A 67 -0.18 -10.41 21.10
CA SER A 67 -0.55 -9.02 21.42
C SER A 67 0.61 -8.24 22.03
N GLU A 68 1.47 -8.89 22.80
CA GLU A 68 2.64 -8.28 23.42
C GLU A 68 3.73 -8.06 22.38
N LEU A 69 3.96 -9.04 21.50
CA LEU A 69 4.86 -8.91 20.35
C LEU A 69 4.47 -7.73 19.46
N ALA A 70 3.18 -7.57 19.18
CA ALA A 70 2.67 -6.44 18.40
C ALA A 70 2.93 -5.09 19.07
N ARG A 71 2.70 -5.00 20.39
CA ARG A 71 2.95 -3.77 21.16
C ARG A 71 4.43 -3.42 21.22
N VAL A 72 5.29 -4.40 21.52
CA VAL A 72 6.74 -4.22 21.65
C VAL A 72 7.37 -3.84 20.32
N CYS A 73 6.88 -4.38 19.21
CA CYS A 73 7.33 -4.04 17.87
C CYS A 73 6.65 -2.79 17.28
N ASN A 74 5.68 -2.19 18.00
CA ASN A 74 4.84 -1.08 17.52
C ASN A 74 4.16 -1.38 16.16
N LEU A 75 3.67 -2.60 15.99
CA LEU A 75 3.03 -3.08 14.77
C LEU A 75 1.56 -3.42 15.04
N SER A 76 0.71 -3.31 14.00
CA SER A 76 -0.65 -3.83 14.10
C SER A 76 -0.62 -5.35 14.22
N ARG A 77 -1.59 -5.93 14.95
CA ARG A 77 -1.77 -7.39 15.04
C ARG A 77 -1.85 -8.04 13.66
N THR A 78 -2.53 -7.40 12.71
CA THR A 78 -2.64 -7.86 11.31
C THR A 78 -1.29 -7.92 10.58
N THR A 79 -0.39 -6.97 10.85
CA THR A 79 0.95 -6.97 10.26
C THR A 79 1.81 -8.08 10.86
N VAL A 80 1.69 -8.31 12.17
CA VAL A 80 2.36 -9.43 12.84
C VAL A 80 1.91 -10.77 12.28
N TYR A 81 0.60 -11.02 12.15
CA TYR A 81 0.09 -12.23 11.50
C TYR A 81 0.63 -12.41 10.08
N LYS A 82 0.67 -11.33 9.28
CA LYS A 82 1.23 -11.35 7.94
C LYS A 82 2.72 -11.72 7.93
N TYR A 83 3.49 -11.21 8.89
CA TYR A 83 4.92 -11.54 9.00
C TYR A 83 5.14 -12.97 9.46
N LEU A 84 4.34 -13.48 10.40
CA LEU A 84 4.38 -14.89 10.80
C LEU A 84 4.08 -15.82 9.61
N SER A 85 3.01 -15.55 8.85
CA SER A 85 2.69 -16.34 7.66
C SER A 85 3.78 -16.29 6.58
N LEU A 86 4.51 -15.17 6.48
CA LEU A 86 5.63 -15.02 5.55
C LEU A 86 6.91 -15.73 6.03
N LEU A 87 7.04 -16.00 7.33
CA LEU A 87 8.18 -16.70 7.93
C LEU A 87 7.98 -18.22 7.99
N GLU A 88 6.74 -18.67 8.11
CA GLU A 88 6.36 -20.10 8.08
C GLU A 88 6.40 -20.69 6.66
N GLN A 89 6.28 -19.85 5.63
CA GLN A 89 6.55 -20.19 4.22
C GLN A 89 8.05 -20.16 3.91
#